data_AF-W8VXJ8-F1
#
_entry.id   AF-W8VXJ8-F1
#
_cell.length_a   1.000
_cell.length_b   1.000
_cell.length_c   1.000
_cell.angle_alpha   90.00
_cell.angle_beta   90.00
_cell.angle_gamma   90.00
#
_symmetry.space_group_name_H-M   'P 1'
#
loop_
_entity.id
_entity.type
_entity.pdbx_description
1 polymer ?
#
loop_
_entity_poly.entity_id
_entity_poly.type
_entity_poly.pdbx_seq_one_letter_code
_entity_poly.pdbx_strand_id
1 'polypeptide(L)'
;MKKLLTIIFSLTISLCFSQTKEQLINSIIKVNTVESYCVGIACMVSPQYARFQKLKKKLSEKELIELSRHENPIIRTYASIELIQSNKGNVPELLSAELQKNEMVETFEGCIMGIDPVSSIIYHEYWNKIRLEESRKIKGNNYEQDLAMQKALATDLTMEKLDSVIIYSEKEVYWLLYDRTFKNRKHKDNYLPRITELAVSKNNAYAFDYLKKYYSSEYSEELENYLKNDFPKAKFQTENEVVNLHLFTKIMLESKNDDYKKIAIEKLRNYDNWKGKSGWFKATLRKYGIEL
;
A
#
# COMPACT_ATOMS: atom_id res chain seq x y z
N MET A 1 -28.08 27.15 -55.77
CA MET A 1 -28.20 25.78 -55.22
C MET A 1 -26.86 25.13 -54.87
N LYS A 2 -25.78 25.26 -55.67
CA LYS A 2 -24.46 24.66 -55.34
C LYS A 2 -23.79 25.21 -54.07
N LYS A 3 -24.03 26.47 -53.68
CA LYS A 3 -23.44 27.08 -52.46
C LYS A 3 -24.17 26.69 -51.15
N LEU A 4 -25.41 26.20 -51.22
CA LEU A 4 -26.17 25.79 -50.02
C LEU A 4 -25.79 24.38 -49.55
N LEU A 5 -25.42 23.49 -50.48
CA LEU A 5 -24.95 22.13 -50.18
C LEU A 5 -23.59 22.11 -49.47
N THR A 6 -22.71 23.07 -49.75
CA THR A 6 -21.37 23.15 -49.11
C THR A 6 -21.45 23.57 -47.64
N ILE A 7 -22.49 24.32 -47.24
CA ILE A 7 -22.71 24.74 -45.85
C ILE A 7 -23.31 23.59 -45.02
N ILE A 8 -24.15 22.75 -45.62
CA ILE A 8 -24.72 21.56 -44.93
C ILE A 8 -23.66 20.45 -44.76
N PHE A 9 -22.70 20.33 -45.67
CA PHE A 9 -21.61 19.35 -45.55
C PHE A 9 -20.49 19.78 -44.58
N SER A 10 -20.39 21.08 -44.27
CA SER A 10 -19.43 21.59 -43.27
C SER A 10 -20.00 21.66 -41.86
N LEU A 11 -21.34 21.68 -41.69
CA LEU A 11 -21.98 21.58 -40.38
C LEU A 11 -22.14 20.13 -39.86
N THR A 12 -22.04 19.12 -40.72
CA THR A 12 -22.21 17.70 -40.33
C THR A 12 -20.93 17.03 -39.84
N ILE A 13 -19.75 17.63 -40.05
CA ILE A 13 -18.45 17.07 -39.61
C ILE A 13 -18.06 17.56 -38.20
N SER A 14 -18.78 18.53 -37.64
CA SER A 14 -18.62 18.98 -36.24
C SER A 14 -19.51 18.24 -35.25
N LEU A 15 -20.00 17.04 -35.60
CA LEU A 15 -20.45 16.09 -34.58
C LEU A 15 -19.19 15.62 -33.83
N CYS A 16 -18.81 16.37 -32.79
CA CYS A 16 -17.91 15.87 -31.76
C CYS A 16 -18.55 14.60 -31.18
N PHE A 17 -18.20 13.44 -31.75
CA PHE A 17 -18.60 12.15 -31.22
C PHE A 17 -17.99 12.01 -29.83
N SER A 18 -18.79 12.36 -28.82
CA SER A 18 -18.43 12.15 -27.43
C SER A 18 -18.22 10.64 -27.24
N GLN A 19 -17.03 10.25 -26.77
CA GLN A 19 -16.72 8.84 -26.54
C GLN A 19 -17.78 8.21 -25.62
N THR A 20 -18.19 6.98 -25.94
CA THR A 20 -19.09 6.19 -25.08
C THR A 20 -18.35 5.75 -23.81
N LYS A 21 -19.11 5.31 -22.79
CA LYS A 21 -18.52 4.74 -21.56
C LYS A 21 -17.61 3.56 -21.88
N GLU A 22 -18.07 2.65 -22.74
CA GLU A 22 -17.31 1.47 -23.16
C GLU A 22 -16.04 1.82 -23.93
N GLN A 23 -16.11 2.80 -24.85
CA GLN A 23 -14.92 3.29 -25.56
C GLN A 23 -13.88 3.88 -24.59
N LEU A 24 -14.33 4.60 -23.57
CA LEU A 24 -13.45 5.14 -22.54
C LEU A 24 -12.83 4.02 -21.68
N ILE A 25 -13.62 3.06 -21.23
CA ILE A 25 -13.14 1.88 -20.49
C ILE A 25 -12.08 1.13 -21.30
N ASN A 26 -12.36 0.79 -22.55
CA ASN A 26 -11.42 0.08 -23.42
C ASN A 26 -10.13 0.88 -23.65
N SER A 27 -10.24 2.21 -23.78
CA SER A 27 -9.07 3.08 -23.92
C SER A 27 -8.21 3.16 -22.65
N ILE A 28 -8.83 3.08 -21.47
CA ILE A 28 -8.13 3.04 -20.17
C ILE A 28 -7.41 1.70 -20.02
N ILE A 29 -8.11 0.59 -20.28
CA ILE A 29 -7.55 -0.76 -20.24
C ILE A 29 -6.34 -0.90 -21.16
N LYS A 30 -6.40 -0.30 -22.36
CA LYS A 30 -5.31 -0.38 -23.34
C LYS A 30 -3.99 0.23 -22.86
N VAL A 31 -4.02 1.25 -22.00
CA VAL A 31 -2.80 1.84 -21.45
C VAL A 31 -2.19 0.95 -20.37
N ASN A 32 -3.04 0.23 -19.62
CA ASN A 32 -2.64 -0.75 -18.61
C ASN A 32 -1.79 -0.20 -17.44
N THR A 33 -1.91 1.10 -17.17
CA THR A 33 -1.22 1.79 -16.05
C THR A 33 -2.22 2.67 -15.31
N VAL A 34 -2.11 2.71 -13.98
CA VAL A 34 -2.82 3.65 -13.11
C VAL A 34 -1.95 4.89 -12.96
N GLU A 35 -2.28 5.93 -13.73
CA GLU A 35 -1.60 7.22 -13.68
C GLU A 35 -2.37 8.21 -12.80
N SER A 36 -1.64 8.97 -11.98
CA SER A 36 -2.20 10.09 -11.21
C SER A 36 -2.44 11.32 -12.11
N TYR A 37 -3.00 12.40 -11.56
CA TYR A 37 -3.19 13.65 -12.31
C TYR A 37 -1.89 14.19 -12.92
N CYS A 38 -0.76 13.95 -12.25
CA CYS A 38 0.52 14.59 -12.49
C CYS A 38 1.59 13.51 -12.72
N VAL A 39 2.18 13.46 -13.92
CA VAL A 39 3.19 12.45 -14.28
C VAL A 39 4.38 13.04 -15.04
N GLY A 40 5.54 12.41 -14.88
CA GLY A 40 6.77 12.73 -15.56
C GLY A 40 7.37 14.10 -15.20
N ILE A 41 8.23 14.57 -16.11
CA ILE A 41 8.95 15.84 -15.97
C ILE A 41 7.93 16.98 -15.89
N ALA A 42 8.14 17.89 -14.94
CA ALA A 42 7.31 19.09 -14.76
C ALA A 42 5.83 18.81 -14.47
N CYS A 43 5.47 17.62 -13.95
CA CYS A 43 4.13 17.32 -13.48
C CYS A 43 3.07 17.48 -14.59
N MET A 44 3.33 16.88 -15.76
CA MET A 44 2.40 16.97 -16.89
C MET A 44 1.08 16.30 -16.55
N VAL A 45 -0.03 16.85 -17.07
CA VAL A 45 -1.35 16.24 -16.90
C VAL A 45 -1.39 14.91 -17.64
N SER A 46 -1.63 13.82 -16.91
CA SER A 46 -1.73 12.49 -17.49
C SER A 46 -2.90 12.38 -18.48
N PRO A 47 -2.65 11.95 -19.74
CA PRO A 47 -3.72 11.63 -20.67
C PRO A 47 -4.61 10.48 -20.17
N GLN A 48 -4.03 9.52 -19.44
CA GLN A 48 -4.75 8.38 -18.89
C GLN A 48 -5.68 8.79 -17.76
N TYR A 49 -5.19 9.60 -16.82
CA TYR A 49 -6.02 10.22 -15.79
C TYR A 49 -7.16 11.04 -16.42
N ALA A 50 -6.86 11.82 -17.46
CA ALA A 50 -7.87 12.60 -18.17
C ALA A 50 -8.96 11.72 -18.83
N ARG A 51 -8.62 10.52 -19.35
CA ARG A 51 -9.61 9.54 -19.83
C ARG A 51 -10.52 9.07 -18.71
N PHE A 52 -9.96 8.72 -17.55
CA PHE A 52 -10.77 8.33 -16.40
C PHE A 52 -11.68 9.48 -15.92
N GLN A 53 -11.19 10.72 -15.86
CA GLN A 53 -12.02 11.87 -15.51
C GLN A 53 -13.17 12.09 -16.50
N LYS A 54 -12.97 11.82 -17.81
CA LYS A 54 -14.05 11.84 -18.81
C LYS A 54 -15.07 10.72 -18.58
N LEU A 55 -14.60 9.52 -18.23
CA LEU A 55 -15.47 8.38 -17.90
C LEU A 55 -16.31 8.69 -16.66
N LYS A 56 -15.68 9.13 -15.57
CA LYS A 56 -16.32 9.54 -14.32
C LYS A 56 -17.48 10.50 -14.52
N LYS A 57 -17.32 11.53 -15.36
CA LYS A 57 -18.38 12.51 -15.67
C LYS A 57 -19.64 11.90 -16.31
N LYS A 58 -19.55 10.67 -16.85
CA LYS A 58 -20.65 9.95 -17.50
C LYS A 58 -21.22 8.83 -16.63
N LEU A 59 -20.60 8.52 -15.49
CA LEU A 59 -21.03 7.45 -14.59
C LEU A 59 -22.00 8.01 -13.55
N SER A 60 -23.06 7.25 -13.29
CA SER A 60 -23.79 7.34 -12.03
C SER A 60 -22.97 6.74 -10.89
N GLU A 61 -23.36 7.02 -9.66
CA GLU A 61 -22.75 6.43 -8.48
C GLU A 61 -22.86 4.91 -8.45
N LYS A 62 -24.02 4.36 -8.84
CA LYS A 62 -24.23 2.91 -8.93
C LYS A 62 -23.25 2.28 -9.93
N GLU A 63 -23.07 2.90 -11.09
CA GLU A 63 -22.13 2.40 -12.10
C GLU A 63 -20.67 2.52 -11.63
N LEU A 64 -20.31 3.55 -10.87
CA LEU A 64 -18.98 3.66 -10.28
C LEU A 64 -18.72 2.53 -9.27
N ILE A 65 -19.72 2.18 -8.44
CA ILE A 65 -19.66 1.02 -7.55
C ILE A 65 -19.52 -0.28 -8.35
N GLU A 66 -20.27 -0.44 -9.44
CA GLU A 66 -20.12 -1.60 -10.33
C GLU A 66 -18.71 -1.68 -10.95
N LEU A 67 -18.12 -0.56 -11.36
CA LEU A 67 -16.75 -0.52 -11.87
C LEU A 67 -15.70 -0.87 -10.82
N SER A 68 -15.94 -0.61 -9.54
CA SER A 68 -15.03 -1.06 -8.46
C SER A 68 -14.94 -2.58 -8.33
N ARG A 69 -15.84 -3.32 -9.02
CA ARG A 69 -15.87 -4.79 -9.07
C ARG A 69 -15.54 -5.35 -10.46
N HIS A 70 -15.12 -4.50 -11.40
CA HIS A 70 -14.81 -4.87 -12.78
C HIS A 70 -13.71 -5.95 -12.89
N GLU A 71 -13.69 -6.78 -13.93
CA GLU A 71 -12.67 -7.84 -14.07
C GLU A 71 -11.25 -7.28 -14.24
N ASN A 72 -11.09 -6.15 -14.92
CA ASN A 72 -9.81 -5.49 -15.14
C ASN A 72 -9.37 -4.68 -13.90
N PRO A 73 -8.14 -4.91 -13.36
CA PRO A 73 -7.66 -4.26 -12.14
C PRO A 73 -7.47 -2.74 -12.30
N ILE A 74 -7.08 -2.23 -13.47
CA ILE A 74 -6.90 -0.78 -13.68
C ILE A 74 -8.23 -0.04 -13.49
N ILE A 75 -9.32 -0.59 -14.03
CA ILE A 75 -10.67 -0.02 -13.90
C ILE A 75 -11.12 -0.05 -12.43
N ARG A 76 -10.92 -1.17 -11.73
CA ARG A 76 -11.25 -1.27 -10.30
C ARG A 76 -10.46 -0.30 -9.45
N THR A 77 -9.17 -0.14 -9.72
CA THR A 77 -8.30 0.78 -8.97
C THR A 77 -8.79 2.21 -9.10
N TYR A 78 -9.03 2.69 -10.32
CA TYR A 78 -9.54 4.04 -10.54
C TYR A 78 -10.92 4.27 -9.90
N ALA A 79 -11.83 3.30 -10.04
CA ALA A 79 -13.14 3.39 -9.41
C ALA A 79 -13.05 3.40 -7.87
N SER A 80 -12.19 2.57 -7.29
CA SER A 80 -11.97 2.50 -5.84
C SER A 80 -11.38 3.81 -5.30
N ILE A 81 -10.39 4.39 -5.98
CA ILE A 81 -9.83 5.70 -5.64
C ILE A 81 -10.92 6.77 -5.61
N GLU A 82 -11.77 6.84 -6.64
CA GLU A 82 -12.85 7.83 -6.68
C GLU A 82 -13.88 7.61 -5.57
N LEU A 83 -14.25 6.35 -5.29
CA LEU A 83 -15.18 6.03 -4.19
C LEU A 83 -14.62 6.43 -2.83
N ILE A 84 -13.31 6.27 -2.62
CA ILE A 84 -12.60 6.70 -1.42
C ILE A 84 -12.61 8.23 -1.31
N GLN A 85 -12.16 8.93 -2.36
CA GLN A 85 -12.05 10.39 -2.36
C GLN A 85 -13.42 11.09 -2.24
N SER A 86 -14.48 10.46 -2.75
CA SER A 86 -15.85 10.98 -2.64
C SER A 86 -16.59 10.57 -1.36
N ASN A 87 -15.99 9.78 -0.47
CA ASN A 87 -16.63 9.19 0.72
C ASN A 87 -17.87 8.33 0.40
N LYS A 88 -17.91 7.69 -0.78
CA LYS A 88 -19.04 6.86 -1.25
C LYS A 88 -18.75 5.37 -1.19
N GLY A 89 -17.50 4.97 -0.99
CA GLY A 89 -17.08 3.57 -0.92
C GLY A 89 -17.10 2.98 0.49
N ASN A 90 -17.45 1.70 0.58
CA ASN A 90 -17.15 0.88 1.75
C ASN A 90 -15.68 0.42 1.68
N VAL A 91 -14.76 1.27 2.16
CA VAL A 91 -13.31 1.06 1.99
C VAL A 91 -12.82 -0.29 2.55
N PRO A 92 -13.28 -0.78 3.72
CA PRO A 92 -12.93 -2.12 4.20
C PRO A 92 -13.34 -3.26 3.26
N GLU A 93 -14.50 -3.15 2.60
CA GLU A 93 -14.95 -4.14 1.60
C GLU A 93 -14.07 -4.09 0.34
N LEU A 94 -13.73 -2.89 -0.13
CA LEU A 94 -12.82 -2.70 -1.27
C LEU A 94 -11.45 -3.32 -0.99
N LEU A 95 -10.87 -3.03 0.18
CA LEU A 95 -9.58 -3.60 0.59
C LEU A 95 -9.64 -5.13 0.70
N SER A 96 -10.67 -5.65 1.38
CA SER A 96 -10.84 -7.10 1.55
C SER A 96 -10.96 -7.81 0.21
N ALA A 97 -11.71 -7.24 -0.75
CA ALA A 97 -11.86 -7.82 -2.08
C ALA A 97 -10.54 -7.87 -2.85
N GLU A 98 -9.75 -6.80 -2.83
CA GLU A 98 -8.48 -6.76 -3.56
C GLU A 98 -7.36 -7.57 -2.89
N LEU A 99 -7.41 -7.78 -1.57
CA LEU A 99 -6.54 -8.76 -0.89
C LEU A 99 -6.84 -10.19 -1.36
N GLN A 100 -8.09 -10.53 -1.65
CA GLN A 100 -8.42 -11.86 -2.18
C GLN A 100 -7.93 -12.06 -3.62
N LYS A 101 -7.94 -11.00 -4.43
CA LYS A 101 -7.47 -11.02 -5.82
C LYS A 101 -5.94 -11.01 -5.91
N ASN A 102 -5.28 -10.27 -5.03
CA ASN A 102 -3.82 -10.13 -4.98
C ASN A 102 -3.21 -9.72 -6.33
N GLU A 103 -3.90 -8.87 -7.09
CA GLU A 103 -3.45 -8.40 -8.39
C GLU A 103 -2.51 -7.19 -8.26
N MET A 104 -1.53 -7.13 -9.14
CA MET A 104 -0.56 -6.04 -9.24
C MET A 104 -0.88 -5.17 -10.44
N VAL A 105 -0.67 -3.87 -10.34
CA VAL A 105 -0.83 -2.91 -11.45
C VAL A 105 0.39 -2.01 -11.57
N GLU A 106 0.70 -1.60 -12.79
CA GLU A 106 1.68 -0.54 -13.00
C GLU A 106 1.09 0.80 -12.52
N THR A 107 1.89 1.58 -11.80
CA THR A 107 1.53 2.89 -11.29
C THR A 107 2.48 3.94 -11.85
N PHE A 108 1.96 5.15 -12.11
CA PHE A 108 2.80 6.30 -12.43
C PHE A 108 2.27 7.54 -11.73
N GLU A 109 3.02 8.02 -10.74
CA GLU A 109 2.69 9.21 -9.96
C GLU A 109 3.91 10.11 -9.83
N GLY A 110 3.76 11.37 -10.25
CA GLY A 110 4.88 12.31 -10.32
C GLY A 110 6.00 11.73 -11.19
N CYS A 111 7.20 11.59 -10.62
CA CYS A 111 8.35 10.99 -11.31
C CYS A 111 8.54 9.49 -11.00
N ILE A 112 7.60 8.87 -10.29
CA ILE A 112 7.75 7.50 -9.76
C ILE A 112 6.86 6.57 -10.55
N MET A 113 7.49 5.60 -11.22
CA MET A 113 6.81 4.47 -11.85
C MET A 113 7.06 3.23 -11.00
N GLY A 114 6.02 2.45 -10.76
CA GLY A 114 6.06 1.31 -9.86
C GLY A 114 5.14 0.18 -10.31
N ILE A 115 5.21 -0.92 -9.57
CA ILE A 115 4.26 -2.03 -9.67
C ILE A 115 3.75 -2.27 -8.26
N ASP A 116 2.48 -2.00 -8.03
CA ASP A 116 1.88 -2.02 -6.70
C ASP A 116 0.68 -2.98 -6.66
N PRO A 117 0.46 -3.69 -5.53
CA PRO A 117 -0.76 -4.45 -5.35
C PRO A 117 -1.93 -3.48 -5.21
N VAL A 118 -3.06 -3.80 -5.86
CA VAL A 118 -4.27 -2.95 -5.80
C VAL A 118 -4.74 -2.74 -4.36
N SER A 119 -4.62 -3.76 -3.51
CA SER A 119 -4.90 -3.66 -2.07
C SER A 119 -4.05 -2.60 -1.37
N SER A 120 -2.77 -2.46 -1.76
CA SER A 120 -1.89 -1.43 -1.21
C SER A 120 -2.32 -0.03 -1.65
N ILE A 121 -2.71 0.13 -2.93
CA ILE A 121 -3.21 1.41 -3.44
C ILE A 121 -4.47 1.84 -2.67
N ILE A 122 -5.44 0.93 -2.49
CA ILE A 122 -6.68 1.21 -1.76
C ILE A 122 -6.41 1.63 -0.31
N TYR A 123 -5.57 0.88 0.39
CA TYR A 123 -5.24 1.20 1.78
C TYR A 123 -4.57 2.57 1.88
N HIS A 124 -3.56 2.84 1.04
CA HIS A 124 -2.82 4.10 1.07
C HIS A 124 -3.65 5.29 0.63
N GLU A 125 -4.61 5.12 -0.28
CA GLU A 125 -5.49 6.19 -0.72
C GLU A 125 -6.33 6.72 0.45
N TYR A 126 -6.96 5.83 1.23
CA TYR A 126 -7.72 6.24 2.41
C TYR A 126 -6.81 6.77 3.53
N TRP A 127 -5.66 6.11 3.77
CA TRP A 127 -4.67 6.55 4.74
C TRP A 127 -4.14 7.96 4.42
N ASN A 128 -3.83 8.27 3.16
CA ASN A 128 -3.40 9.60 2.73
C ASN A 128 -4.52 10.62 2.82
N LYS A 129 -5.74 10.26 2.42
CA LYS A 129 -6.92 11.14 2.48
C LYS A 129 -7.10 11.70 3.89
N ILE A 130 -7.19 10.83 4.90
CA ILE A 130 -7.41 11.24 6.30
C ILE A 130 -6.29 12.13 6.81
N ARG A 131 -5.03 11.78 6.53
CA ARG A 131 -3.87 12.59 6.95
C ARG A 131 -3.89 13.98 6.31
N LEU A 132 -4.09 14.05 5.00
CA LEU A 132 -4.05 15.32 4.27
C LEU A 132 -5.23 16.22 4.61
N GLU A 133 -6.42 15.65 4.83
CA GLU A 133 -7.60 16.39 5.31
C GLU A 133 -7.34 17.05 6.68
N GLU A 134 -6.70 16.35 7.61
CA GLU A 134 -6.38 16.91 8.93
C GLU A 134 -5.20 17.89 8.89
N SER A 135 -4.13 17.58 8.15
CA SER A 135 -2.97 18.48 8.01
C SER A 135 -3.37 19.86 7.47
N ARG A 136 -4.28 19.91 6.49
CA ARG A 136 -4.79 21.17 5.90
C ARG A 136 -5.56 22.06 6.88
N LYS A 137 -6.05 21.51 8.00
CA LYS A 137 -6.73 22.29 9.06
C LYS A 137 -5.73 23.02 9.96
N ILE A 138 -4.47 22.60 9.96
CA ILE A 138 -3.42 23.14 10.83
C ILE A 138 -2.60 24.18 10.08
N LYS A 139 -2.68 25.43 10.52
CA LYS A 139 -1.87 26.56 10.02
C LYS A 139 -0.46 26.63 10.65
N GLY A 140 -0.12 25.61 11.43
CA GLY A 140 1.10 25.49 12.22
C GLY A 140 2.33 25.05 11.44
N ASN A 141 3.39 24.73 12.18
CA ASN A 141 4.60 24.15 11.61
C ASN A 141 4.42 22.65 11.28
N ASN A 142 5.41 22.07 10.60
CA ASN A 142 5.38 20.65 10.18
C ASN A 142 5.18 19.67 11.36
N TYR A 143 5.68 20.00 12.55
CA TYR A 143 5.54 19.12 13.72
C TYR A 143 4.08 19.05 14.19
N GLU A 144 3.39 20.19 14.24
CA GLU A 144 1.96 20.23 14.61
C GLU A 144 1.08 19.51 13.57
N GLN A 145 1.42 19.67 12.29
CA GLN A 145 0.77 18.93 11.20
C GLN A 145 0.99 17.41 11.33
N ASP A 146 2.21 16.98 11.63
CA ASP A 146 2.55 15.57 11.83
C ASP A 146 1.79 14.96 13.00
N LEU A 147 1.70 15.67 14.13
CA LEU A 147 0.94 15.23 15.30
C LEU A 147 -0.56 15.11 14.98
N ALA A 148 -1.12 16.08 14.24
CA ALA A 148 -2.52 16.04 13.81
C ALA A 148 -2.78 14.85 12.87
N MET A 149 -1.91 14.61 11.89
CA MET A 149 -2.01 13.45 10.99
C MET A 149 -1.95 12.12 11.75
N GLN A 150 -1.05 11.98 12.72
CA GLN A 150 -0.94 10.78 13.54
C GLN A 150 -2.19 10.56 14.40
N LYS A 151 -2.70 11.63 15.04
CA LYS A 151 -3.93 11.56 15.82
C LYS A 151 -5.12 11.14 14.96
N ALA A 152 -5.24 11.68 13.75
CA ALA A 152 -6.28 11.33 12.79
C ALA A 152 -6.30 9.84 12.49
N LEU A 153 -5.14 9.30 12.13
CA LEU A 153 -4.96 7.87 11.85
C LEU A 153 -5.26 7.01 13.06
N ALA A 154 -4.95 7.46 14.27
CA ALA A 154 -5.16 6.71 15.50
C ALA A 154 -6.62 6.71 15.98
N THR A 155 -7.44 7.70 15.59
CA THR A 155 -8.83 7.83 16.04
C THR A 155 -9.87 7.53 14.97
N ASP A 156 -9.49 7.44 13.69
CA ASP A 156 -10.43 7.13 12.61
C ASP A 156 -10.91 5.66 12.68
N LEU A 157 -12.24 5.47 12.69
CA LEU A 157 -12.89 4.16 12.83
C LEU A 157 -12.80 3.31 11.56
N THR A 158 -12.74 3.94 10.38
CA THR A 158 -12.56 3.21 9.12
C THR A 158 -11.14 2.71 9.02
N MET A 159 -10.14 3.51 9.40
CA MET A 159 -8.75 3.07 9.51
C MET A 159 -8.61 1.89 10.48
N GLU A 160 -9.30 1.92 11.63
CA GLU A 160 -9.30 0.77 12.55
C GLU A 160 -9.83 -0.51 11.88
N LYS A 161 -10.87 -0.39 11.05
CA LYS A 161 -11.39 -1.52 10.27
C LYS A 161 -10.42 -1.98 9.19
N LEU A 162 -9.72 -1.06 8.52
CA LEU A 162 -8.68 -1.43 7.53
C LEU A 162 -7.51 -2.15 8.22
N ASP A 163 -7.03 -1.63 9.34
CA ASP A 163 -6.02 -2.26 10.19
C ASP A 163 -6.47 -3.69 10.56
N SER A 164 -7.73 -3.88 10.96
CA SER A 164 -8.30 -5.19 11.25
C SER A 164 -8.31 -6.13 10.04
N VAL A 165 -8.67 -5.64 8.85
CA VAL A 165 -8.64 -6.45 7.61
C VAL A 165 -7.21 -6.92 7.31
N ILE A 166 -6.20 -6.09 7.56
CA ILE A 166 -4.80 -6.47 7.40
C ILE A 166 -4.37 -7.51 8.43
N ILE A 167 -4.65 -7.29 9.72
CA ILE A 167 -4.24 -8.19 10.82
C ILE A 167 -4.85 -9.59 10.64
N TYR A 168 -6.14 -9.67 10.26
CA TYR A 168 -6.86 -10.93 10.11
C TYR A 168 -6.85 -11.49 8.67
N SER A 169 -6.05 -10.92 7.77
CA SER A 169 -5.92 -11.49 6.43
C SER A 169 -5.21 -12.85 6.50
N GLU A 170 -5.84 -13.87 5.91
CA GLU A 170 -5.19 -15.18 5.65
C GLU A 170 -4.46 -15.23 4.30
N LYS A 171 -4.54 -14.15 3.51
CA LYS A 171 -3.78 -13.98 2.27
C LYS A 171 -2.45 -13.31 2.55
N GLU A 172 -1.48 -13.50 1.64
CA GLU A 172 -0.24 -12.74 1.69
C GLU A 172 -0.56 -11.24 1.59
N VAL A 173 -0.05 -10.48 2.56
CA VAL A 173 -0.23 -9.03 2.62
C VAL A 173 1.11 -8.37 2.29
N TYR A 174 1.07 -7.39 1.41
CA TYR A 174 2.24 -6.58 1.06
C TYR A 174 2.85 -5.94 2.32
N TRP A 175 4.16 -6.10 2.50
CA TRP A 175 4.87 -5.76 3.74
C TRP A 175 4.58 -4.33 4.24
N LEU A 176 4.40 -3.37 3.32
CA LEU A 176 4.17 -1.97 3.66
C LEU A 176 2.84 -1.76 4.39
N LEU A 177 1.84 -2.62 4.14
CA LEU A 177 0.56 -2.54 4.83
C LEU A 177 0.69 -2.96 6.30
N TYR A 178 1.55 -3.94 6.62
CA TYR A 178 1.88 -4.23 8.01
C TYR A 178 2.61 -3.07 8.68
N ASP A 179 3.58 -2.45 8.00
CA ASP A 179 4.28 -1.26 8.52
C ASP A 179 3.29 -0.15 8.94
N ARG A 180 2.33 0.16 8.07
CA ARG A 180 1.31 1.18 8.35
C ARG A 180 0.38 0.75 9.47
N THR A 181 -0.18 -0.45 9.36
CA THR A 181 -1.15 -1.00 10.31
C THR A 181 -0.62 -0.95 11.74
N PHE A 182 0.63 -1.37 11.96
CA PHE A 182 1.23 -1.40 13.30
C PHE A 182 1.77 -0.03 13.77
N LYS A 183 1.91 0.96 12.88
CA LYS A 183 2.31 2.33 13.24
C LYS A 183 1.14 3.27 13.52
N ASN A 184 -0.05 2.98 12.97
CA ASN A 184 -1.21 3.85 13.09
C ASN A 184 -1.66 4.03 14.56
N ARG A 185 -1.57 2.98 15.39
CA ARG A 185 -2.12 2.96 16.75
C ARG A 185 -1.56 1.80 17.59
N LYS A 186 -1.79 1.86 18.91
CA LYS A 186 -1.83 0.67 19.76
C LYS A 186 -3.21 0.02 19.59
N HIS A 187 -3.23 -1.17 18.99
CA HIS A 187 -4.42 -2.00 18.80
C HIS A 187 -4.95 -2.54 20.13
N LYS A 188 -6.27 -2.80 20.15
CA LYS A 188 -6.97 -3.40 21.30
C LYS A 188 -6.42 -4.80 21.61
N ASP A 189 -6.50 -5.20 22.87
CA ASP A 189 -5.90 -6.46 23.34
C ASP A 189 -6.50 -7.72 22.68
N ASN A 190 -7.75 -7.64 22.19
CA ASN A 190 -8.38 -8.74 21.45
C ASN A 190 -7.71 -9.05 20.10
N TYR A 191 -6.84 -8.17 19.57
CA TYR A 191 -6.01 -8.46 18.39
C TYR A 191 -4.73 -9.23 18.74
N LEU A 192 -4.32 -9.24 20.02
CA LEU A 192 -3.03 -9.81 20.44
C LEU A 192 -2.81 -11.24 19.98
N PRO A 193 -3.77 -12.19 20.10
CA PRO A 193 -3.54 -13.55 19.64
C PRO A 193 -3.13 -13.63 18.16
N ARG A 194 -3.77 -12.84 17.29
CA ARG A 194 -3.44 -12.79 15.87
C ARG A 194 -2.11 -12.07 15.60
N ILE A 195 -1.82 -10.99 16.32
CA ILE A 195 -0.55 -10.27 16.19
C ILE A 195 0.63 -11.16 16.63
N THR A 196 0.46 -11.93 17.70
CA THR A 196 1.43 -12.92 18.16
C THR A 196 1.64 -14.01 17.12
N GLU A 197 0.56 -14.58 16.58
CA GLU A 197 0.67 -15.56 15.49
C GLU A 197 1.45 -14.99 14.30
N LEU A 198 1.15 -13.75 13.86
CA LEU A 198 1.90 -13.08 12.80
C LEU A 198 3.39 -12.96 13.16
N ALA A 199 3.71 -12.51 14.37
CA ALA A 199 5.08 -12.28 14.81
C ALA A 199 5.91 -13.57 14.85
N VAL A 200 5.40 -14.61 15.52
CA VAL A 200 6.19 -15.81 15.87
C VAL A 200 5.96 -16.99 14.93
N SER A 201 4.74 -17.14 14.41
CA SER A 201 4.40 -18.27 13.51
C SER A 201 4.55 -17.91 12.04
N LYS A 202 4.33 -16.64 11.68
CA LYS A 202 4.43 -16.16 10.28
C LYS A 202 5.70 -15.35 10.01
N ASN A 203 6.61 -15.25 10.96
CA ASN A 203 7.88 -14.51 10.85
C ASN A 203 7.65 -13.04 10.40
N ASN A 204 6.61 -12.39 10.90
CA ASN A 204 6.31 -10.99 10.58
C ASN A 204 7.06 -10.05 11.52
N ALA A 205 8.10 -9.39 11.01
CA ALA A 205 8.95 -8.50 11.78
C ALA A 205 8.23 -7.23 12.24
N TYR A 206 7.21 -6.77 11.51
CA TYR A 206 6.41 -5.61 11.93
C TYR A 206 5.52 -5.94 13.13
N ALA A 207 4.89 -7.11 13.13
CA ALA A 207 4.13 -7.60 14.27
C ALA A 207 5.04 -7.85 15.48
N PHE A 208 6.23 -8.41 15.24
CA PHE A 208 7.25 -8.60 16.29
C PHE A 208 7.67 -7.26 16.92
N ASP A 209 8.03 -6.26 16.10
CA ASP A 209 8.43 -4.93 16.59
C ASP A 209 7.28 -4.23 17.33
N TYR A 210 6.05 -4.43 16.86
CA TYR A 210 4.85 -3.94 17.54
C TYR A 210 4.69 -4.52 18.95
N LEU A 211 4.80 -5.84 19.12
CA LEU A 211 4.73 -6.49 20.44
C LEU A 211 5.87 -6.00 21.34
N LYS A 212 7.09 -5.95 20.81
CA LYS A 212 8.25 -5.41 21.53
C LYS A 212 8.04 -3.95 21.97
N LYS A 213 7.36 -3.13 21.18
CA LYS A 213 7.13 -1.71 21.49
C LYS A 213 6.06 -1.48 22.54
N TYR A 214 4.93 -2.20 22.46
CA TYR A 214 3.73 -1.88 23.25
C TYR A 214 3.42 -2.88 24.38
N TYR A 215 4.04 -4.05 24.36
CA TYR A 215 3.79 -5.18 25.27
C TYR A 215 5.09 -5.90 25.65
N SER A 216 6.19 -5.16 25.83
CA SER A 216 7.52 -5.72 26.10
C SER A 216 7.56 -6.53 27.39
N SER A 217 6.85 -6.11 28.44
CA SER A 217 6.76 -6.84 29.71
C SER A 217 6.14 -8.22 29.53
N GLU A 218 5.04 -8.28 28.79
CA GLU A 218 4.19 -9.46 28.64
C GLU A 218 4.79 -10.46 27.65
N TYR A 219 5.46 -9.99 26.59
CA TYR A 219 5.95 -10.83 25.50
C TYR A 219 7.49 -11.01 25.47
N SER A 220 8.23 -10.43 26.42
CA SER A 220 9.70 -10.48 26.43
C SER A 220 10.27 -11.90 26.26
N GLU A 221 9.79 -12.86 27.05
CA GLU A 221 10.26 -14.25 27.01
C GLU A 221 9.92 -14.93 25.67
N GLU A 222 8.69 -14.78 25.18
CA GLU A 222 8.26 -15.38 23.91
C GLU A 222 9.06 -14.83 22.72
N LEU A 223 9.27 -13.51 22.67
CA LEU A 223 10.02 -12.85 21.60
C LEU A 223 11.51 -13.22 21.66
N GLU A 224 12.10 -13.34 22.85
CA GLU A 224 13.47 -13.83 23.05
C GLU A 224 13.61 -15.28 22.60
N ASN A 225 12.66 -16.14 22.99
CA ASN A 225 12.63 -17.54 22.58
C ASN A 225 12.57 -17.66 21.05
N TYR A 226 11.70 -16.89 20.40
CA TYR A 226 11.61 -16.86 18.93
C TYR A 226 12.94 -16.47 18.27
N LEU A 227 13.58 -15.38 18.72
CA LEU A 227 14.85 -14.92 18.13
C LEU A 227 15.99 -15.93 18.30
N LYS A 228 16.01 -16.66 19.42
CA LYS A 228 17.04 -17.67 19.72
C LYS A 228 16.80 -18.99 19.01
N ASN A 229 15.55 -19.44 18.93
CA ASN A 229 15.25 -20.83 18.60
C ASN A 229 14.53 -21.01 17.26
N ASP A 230 13.70 -20.05 16.85
CA ASP A 230 12.82 -20.19 15.69
C ASP A 230 13.32 -19.37 14.49
N PHE A 231 13.71 -18.11 14.71
CA PHE A 231 14.30 -17.24 13.67
C PHE A 231 15.48 -17.89 12.91
N PRO A 232 16.43 -18.60 13.56
CA PRO A 232 17.50 -19.28 12.82
C PRO A 232 16.99 -20.29 11.81
N LYS A 233 15.85 -20.93 12.10
CA LYS A 233 15.23 -22.00 11.28
C LYS A 233 14.20 -21.46 10.29
N ALA A 234 13.64 -20.28 10.53
CA ALA A 234 12.63 -19.63 9.69
C ALA A 234 13.09 -19.48 8.24
N LYS A 235 12.19 -19.66 7.27
CA LYS A 235 12.49 -19.45 5.85
C LYS A 235 11.90 -18.12 5.40
N PHE A 236 12.64 -17.41 4.54
CA PHE A 236 12.24 -16.12 3.98
C PHE A 236 12.38 -16.16 2.45
N GLN A 237 11.38 -16.73 1.79
CA GLN A 237 11.38 -17.10 0.38
C GLN A 237 10.82 -16.01 -0.53
N THR A 238 9.73 -15.35 -0.12
CA THR A 238 9.10 -14.30 -0.93
C THR A 238 9.79 -12.95 -0.73
N GLU A 239 9.50 -11.99 -1.62
CA GLU A 239 10.01 -10.62 -1.48
C GLU A 239 9.58 -9.99 -0.14
N ASN A 240 8.32 -10.17 0.25
CA ASN A 240 7.81 -9.69 1.54
C ASN A 240 8.57 -10.32 2.72
N GLU A 241 8.86 -11.61 2.64
CA GLU A 241 9.60 -12.30 3.69
C GLU A 241 11.08 -11.85 3.76
N VAL A 242 11.72 -11.57 2.64
CA VAL A 242 13.09 -11.01 2.63
C VAL A 242 13.13 -9.62 3.30
N VAL A 243 12.07 -8.82 3.17
CA VAL A 243 11.94 -7.57 3.94
C VAL A 243 11.86 -7.85 5.45
N ASN A 244 11.08 -8.86 5.87
CA ASN A 244 11.03 -9.27 7.27
C ASN A 244 12.39 -9.77 7.79
N LEU A 245 13.14 -10.54 7.00
CA LEU A 245 14.50 -10.95 7.34
C LEU A 245 15.41 -9.73 7.58
N HIS A 246 15.32 -8.71 6.72
CA HIS A 246 16.09 -7.47 6.86
C HIS A 246 15.76 -6.76 8.18
N LEU A 247 14.48 -6.68 8.52
CA LEU A 247 14.03 -6.03 9.75
C LEU A 247 14.43 -6.82 11.01
N PHE A 248 14.27 -8.14 11.03
CA PHE A 248 14.77 -8.96 12.14
C PHE A 248 16.28 -8.79 12.31
N THR A 249 17.04 -8.83 11.20
CA THR A 249 18.48 -8.58 11.23
C THR A 249 18.78 -7.24 11.89
N LYS A 250 18.08 -6.17 11.48
CA LYS A 250 18.24 -4.85 12.09
C LYS A 250 17.91 -4.85 13.58
N ILE A 251 16.77 -5.43 13.98
CA ILE A 251 16.34 -5.55 15.39
C ILE A 251 17.40 -6.26 16.24
N MET A 252 17.99 -7.34 15.72
CA MET A 252 19.01 -8.13 16.41
C MET A 252 20.36 -7.40 16.49
N LEU A 253 20.75 -6.67 15.44
CA LEU A 253 21.99 -5.87 15.45
C LEU A 253 21.89 -4.63 16.36
N GLU A 254 20.71 -4.03 16.47
CA GLU A 254 20.42 -2.92 17.41
C GLU A 254 20.34 -3.38 18.87
N SER A 255 20.23 -4.69 19.11
CA SER A 255 20.21 -5.23 20.47
C SER A 255 21.55 -5.08 21.17
N LYS A 256 21.49 -4.90 22.50
CA LYS A 256 22.67 -5.01 23.38
C LYS A 256 23.12 -6.46 23.60
N ASN A 257 22.35 -7.45 23.14
CA ASN A 257 22.66 -8.86 23.27
C ASN A 257 23.56 -9.32 22.11
N ASP A 258 24.82 -9.65 22.40
CA ASP A 258 25.79 -10.08 21.39
C ASP A 258 25.45 -11.45 20.77
N ASP A 259 24.70 -12.30 21.45
CA ASP A 259 24.26 -13.58 20.87
C ASP A 259 23.23 -13.36 19.77
N TYR A 260 22.35 -12.35 19.90
CA TYR A 260 21.45 -11.98 18.81
C TYR A 260 22.22 -11.51 17.56
N LYS A 261 23.30 -10.77 17.75
CA LYS A 261 24.14 -10.33 16.62
C LYS A 261 24.76 -11.54 15.93
N LYS A 262 25.32 -12.50 16.68
CA LYS A 262 25.89 -13.73 16.13
C LYS A 262 24.85 -14.53 15.35
N ILE A 263 23.67 -14.74 15.93
CA ILE A 263 22.56 -15.47 15.28
C ILE A 263 22.16 -14.80 13.97
N ALA A 264 21.98 -13.47 13.95
CA ALA A 264 21.62 -12.75 12.73
C ALA A 264 22.70 -12.89 11.64
N ILE A 265 23.98 -12.77 12.02
CA ILE A 265 25.11 -12.93 11.09
C ILE A 265 25.17 -14.36 10.53
N GLU A 266 25.06 -15.38 11.39
CA GLU A 266 25.04 -16.78 10.98
C GLU A 266 23.86 -17.08 10.06
N LYS A 267 22.68 -16.53 10.36
CA LYS A 267 21.51 -16.63 9.50
C LYS A 267 21.80 -16.12 8.09
N LEU A 268 22.42 -14.96 7.95
CA LEU A 268 22.76 -14.38 6.65
C LEU A 268 23.88 -15.13 5.92
N ARG A 269 24.84 -15.72 6.64
CA ARG A 269 25.90 -16.55 6.03
C ARG A 269 25.37 -17.84 5.44
N ASN A 270 24.37 -18.43 6.09
CA ASN A 270 23.81 -19.74 5.73
C ASN A 270 22.55 -19.63 4.87
N TYR A 271 22.12 -18.42 4.49
CA TYR A 271 20.89 -18.18 3.77
C TYR A 271 21.09 -17.17 2.66
N ASP A 272 20.89 -17.57 1.40
CA ASP A 272 21.31 -16.76 0.25
C ASP A 272 20.21 -15.86 -0.33
N ASN A 273 18.95 -16.04 0.05
CA ASN A 273 17.84 -15.31 -0.59
C ASN A 273 17.90 -13.78 -0.39
N TRP A 274 18.66 -13.29 0.60
CA TRP A 274 18.86 -11.85 0.78
C TRP A 274 19.82 -11.23 -0.25
N LYS A 275 20.63 -12.04 -0.95
CA LYS A 275 21.64 -11.56 -1.91
C LYS A 275 21.02 -10.75 -3.06
N GLY A 276 19.80 -11.11 -3.49
CA GLY A 276 19.03 -10.35 -4.48
C GLY A 276 18.66 -8.92 -4.04
N LYS A 277 18.68 -8.65 -2.73
CA LYS A 277 18.49 -7.31 -2.12
C LYS A 277 19.72 -6.87 -1.32
N SER A 278 20.92 -7.34 -1.72
CA SER A 278 22.16 -7.16 -0.96
C SER A 278 22.50 -5.71 -0.60
N GLY A 279 22.06 -4.73 -1.40
CA GLY A 279 22.25 -3.32 -1.10
C GLY A 279 21.69 -2.90 0.27
N TRP A 280 20.48 -3.34 0.62
CA TRP A 280 19.83 -3.00 1.90
C TRP A 280 20.52 -3.68 3.09
N PHE A 281 20.87 -4.95 2.93
CA PHE A 281 21.57 -5.73 3.96
C PHE A 281 22.97 -5.18 4.20
N LYS A 282 23.76 -4.94 3.13
CA LYS A 282 25.11 -4.36 3.23
C LYS A 282 25.08 -2.98 3.88
N ALA A 283 24.11 -2.14 3.52
CA ALA A 283 23.94 -0.83 4.15
C ALA A 283 23.67 -0.95 5.66
N THR A 284 22.84 -1.91 6.10
CA THR A 284 22.62 -2.19 7.52
C THR A 284 23.87 -2.73 8.19
N LEU A 285 24.49 -3.79 7.66
CA LEU A 285 25.66 -4.44 8.24
C LEU A 285 26.85 -3.48 8.43
N ARG A 286 27.10 -2.61 7.43
CA ARG A 286 28.16 -1.60 7.49
C ARG A 286 28.00 -0.62 8.66
N LYS A 287 26.77 -0.28 9.06
CA LYS A 287 26.53 0.59 10.23
C LYS A 287 27.04 -0.03 11.53
N TYR A 288 27.20 -1.35 11.57
CA TYR A 288 27.69 -2.11 12.72
C TYR A 288 29.11 -2.66 12.49
N GLY A 289 29.81 -2.21 11.43
CA GLY A 289 31.17 -2.67 11.12
C GLY A 289 31.26 -4.13 10.68
N ILE A 290 30.17 -4.71 10.16
CA ILE A 290 30.12 -6.11 9.72
C ILE A 290 30.22 -6.17 8.20
N GLU A 291 31.04 -7.11 7.70
CA GLU A 291 31.18 -7.42 6.28
C GLU A 291 30.88 -8.91 6.03
N LEU A 292 30.05 -9.19 5.03
CA LEU A 292 29.56 -10.52 4.63
C LEU A 292 29.59 -10.68 3.11
#